data_AF-W0UV48-F1
#
_entry.id   AF-W0UV48-F1
#
_cell.length_a   1.000
_cell.length_b   1.000
_cell.length_c   1.000
_cell.angle_alpha   90.00
_cell.angle_beta   90.00
_cell.angle_gamma   90.00
#
_symmetry.space_group_name_H-M   'P 1'
#
loop_
_entity.id
_entity.type
_entity.pdbx_description
1 polymer ?
#
loop_
_entity_poly.entity_id
_entity_poly.type
_entity_poly.pdbx_seq_one_letter_code
_entity_poly.pdbx_strand_id
1 'polypeptide(L)'
;MNLMWILLLFLLLDLTVFTPALPFSTRHIDNPRSWVPRGHHQYCNVMMRCRWLIHRGKCKQIHTFIHKNLTTIADFCRTPPVPCTNSPSMCSCHNRTHDVNVTACFASTGTRPLHCHYQK
;
A
#
# COMPACT_ATOMS: atom_id res chain seq x y z
N MET A 1 40.42 8.16 -2.89
CA MET A 1 39.38 8.51 -3.88
C MET A 1 38.37 7.36 -4.07
N ASN A 2 37.78 6.83 -2.98
CA ASN A 2 36.88 5.67 -3.07
C ASN A 2 35.72 5.74 -2.06
N LEU A 3 35.96 6.18 -0.82
CA LEU A 3 34.91 6.23 0.20
C LEU A 3 33.78 7.22 -0.13
N MET A 4 34.09 8.41 -0.64
CA MET A 4 33.08 9.42 -1.00
C MET A 4 32.17 8.94 -2.13
N TRP A 5 32.73 8.26 -3.14
CA TRP A 5 31.96 7.68 -4.24
C TRP A 5 31.08 6.52 -3.80
N ILE A 6 31.59 5.67 -2.90
CA ILE A 6 30.81 4.58 -2.29
C ILE A 6 29.63 5.16 -1.48
N LEU A 7 29.88 6.17 -0.65
CA LEU A 7 28.83 6.84 0.13
C LEU A 7 27.79 7.51 -0.78
N LEU A 8 28.23 8.16 -1.86
CA LEU A 8 27.33 8.77 -2.84
C LEU A 8 26.47 7.71 -3.56
N LEU A 9 27.05 6.57 -3.92
CA LEU A 9 26.32 5.45 -4.53
C LEU A 9 25.27 4.86 -3.58
N PHE A 10 25.61 4.66 -2.30
CA PHE A 10 24.65 4.22 -1.30
C PHE A 10 23.51 5.23 -1.12
N LEU A 11 23.82 6.53 -1.03
CA LEU A 11 22.83 7.59 -0.91
C LEU A 11 21.88 7.64 -2.13
N LEU A 12 22.41 7.46 -3.35
CA LEU A 12 21.64 7.42 -4.58
C LEU A 12 20.75 6.17 -4.67
N LEU A 13 21.25 5.01 -4.22
CA LEU A 13 20.47 3.78 -4.14
C LEU A 13 19.33 3.92 -3.13
N ASP A 14 19.59 4.54 -1.98
CA ASP A 14 18.57 4.84 -0.98
C ASP A 14 17.48 5.75 -1.55
N LEU A 15 17.86 6.80 -2.28
CA LEU A 15 16.89 7.73 -2.86
C LEU A 15 16.00 7.08 -3.92
N THR A 16 16.51 6.15 -4.73
CA THR A 16 15.74 5.53 -5.81
C THR A 16 14.80 4.42 -5.33
N VAL A 17 15.20 3.65 -4.32
CA VAL A 17 14.40 2.52 -3.80
C VAL A 17 13.43 2.96 -2.71
N PHE A 18 13.86 3.81 -1.77
CA PHE A 18 13.03 4.13 -0.60
C PHE A 18 11.97 5.19 -0.90
N THR A 19 12.22 6.10 -1.86
CA THR A 19 11.25 7.17 -2.17
C THR A 19 9.90 6.67 -2.71
N PRO A 20 9.79 5.64 -3.58
CA PRO A 20 8.51 5.06 -3.97
C PRO A 20 7.95 4.04 -2.97
N ALA A 21 8.81 3.35 -2.20
CA ALA A 21 8.38 2.33 -1.23
C ALA A 21 7.66 2.92 -0.01
N LEU A 22 8.06 4.11 0.44
CA LEU A 22 7.47 4.80 1.59
C LEU A 22 5.97 5.12 1.40
N PRO A 23 5.53 5.74 0.28
CA PRO A 23 4.12 5.94 -0.01
C PRO A 23 3.31 4.64 -0.07
N PHE A 24 3.88 3.58 -0.66
CA PHE A 24 3.22 2.28 -0.75
C PHE A 24 3.01 1.68 0.64
N SER A 25 4.08 1.56 1.43
CA SER A 25 4.02 1.02 2.79
C SER A 25 3.03 1.80 3.65
N THR A 26 3.12 3.14 3.61
CA THR A 26 2.24 4.03 4.39
C THR A 26 0.77 3.86 4.02
N ARG A 27 0.43 3.59 2.76
CA ARG A 27 -0.97 3.48 2.34
C ARG A 27 -1.51 2.06 2.41
N HIS A 28 -0.69 1.05 2.13
CA HIS A 28 -1.16 -0.32 1.89
C HIS A 28 -0.77 -1.30 2.99
N ILE A 29 0.27 -1.06 3.79
CA ILE A 29 0.72 -2.03 4.80
C ILE A 29 0.17 -1.68 6.18
N ASP A 30 -0.45 -2.65 6.85
CA ASP A 30 -0.94 -2.57 8.23
C ASP A 30 -0.52 -3.82 9.01
N ASN A 31 0.73 -3.82 9.49
CA ASN A 31 1.35 -4.96 10.15
C ASN A 31 2.20 -4.51 11.37
N PRO A 32 1.89 -4.97 12.60
CA PRO A 32 0.76 -5.82 12.95
C PRO A 32 -0.58 -5.12 12.63
N ARG A 33 -1.64 -5.93 12.45
CA ARG A 33 -2.96 -5.38 12.13
C ARG A 33 -3.38 -4.42 13.24
N SER A 34 -3.75 -3.19 12.87
CA SER A 34 -4.21 -2.16 13.79
C SER A 34 -5.47 -2.63 14.51
N TRP A 35 -5.47 -2.47 15.84
CA TRP A 35 -6.67 -2.67 16.65
C TRP A 35 -7.57 -1.44 16.53
N VAL A 36 -8.86 -1.66 16.28
CA VAL A 36 -9.83 -0.57 16.07
C VAL A 36 -11.00 -0.74 17.04
N PRO A 37 -11.37 0.31 17.81
CA PRO A 37 -12.55 0.28 18.68
C PRO A 37 -13.82 -0.06 17.87
N ARG A 38 -14.72 -0.88 18.44
CA ARG A 38 -15.89 -1.47 17.75
C ARG A 38 -15.57 -2.50 16.65
N GLY A 39 -14.33 -2.99 16.62
CA GLY A 39 -13.94 -4.20 15.91
C GLY A 39 -13.87 -4.08 14.39
N HIS A 40 -13.95 -5.23 13.72
CA HIS A 40 -13.71 -5.36 12.28
C HIS A 40 -14.62 -4.48 11.40
N HIS A 41 -15.83 -4.15 11.86
CA HIS A 41 -16.79 -3.33 11.11
C HIS A 41 -16.35 -1.87 10.92
N GLN A 42 -15.53 -1.33 11.84
CA GLN A 42 -15.03 0.04 11.73
C GLN A 42 -13.63 0.14 11.16
N TYR A 43 -12.94 -0.98 11.00
CA TYR A 43 -11.56 -1.02 10.53
C TYR A 43 -11.35 -0.18 9.27
N CYS A 44 -12.16 -0.39 8.22
CA CYS A 44 -12.01 0.37 6.98
C CYS A 44 -12.29 1.87 7.16
N ASN A 45 -13.32 2.25 7.92
CA ASN A 45 -13.64 3.66 8.17
C ASN A 45 -12.48 4.40 8.84
N VAL A 46 -11.84 3.76 9.83
CA VAL A 46 -10.71 4.33 10.55
C VAL A 46 -9.46 4.34 9.68
N MET A 47 -9.09 3.20 9.09
CA MET A 47 -7.82 3.09 8.37
C MET A 47 -7.79 3.92 7.08
N MET A 48 -8.91 4.06 6.38
CA MET A 48 -9.00 4.94 5.20
C MET A 48 -8.73 6.41 5.56
N ARG A 49 -9.16 6.85 6.75
CA ARG A 49 -8.88 8.20 7.27
C ARG A 49 -7.43 8.33 7.72
N CYS A 50 -6.96 7.39 8.54
CA CYS A 50 -5.59 7.41 9.08
C CYS A 50 -4.51 7.36 7.98
N ARG A 51 -4.79 6.75 6.83
CA ARG A 51 -3.86 6.71 5.69
C ARG A 51 -4.08 7.82 4.66
N TRP A 52 -4.89 8.83 4.98
CA TRP A 52 -5.15 9.99 4.12
C TRP A 52 -5.69 9.62 2.72
N LEU A 53 -6.54 8.59 2.66
CA LEU A 53 -7.12 8.07 1.41
C LEU A 53 -8.42 8.80 1.03
N ILE A 54 -8.92 9.66 1.91
CA ILE A 54 -9.95 10.66 1.62
C ILE A 54 -9.20 11.96 1.34
N HIS A 55 -8.96 12.25 0.06
CA HIS A 55 -8.18 13.42 -0.33
C HIS A 55 -8.86 14.19 -1.46
N ARG A 56 -8.63 15.51 -1.52
CA ARG A 56 -9.15 16.40 -2.58
C ARG A 56 -10.66 16.27 -2.80
N GLY A 57 -11.43 16.11 -1.73
CA GLY A 57 -12.89 15.97 -1.83
C GLY A 57 -13.33 14.72 -2.58
N LYS A 58 -12.59 13.60 -2.48
CA LYS A 58 -12.98 12.31 -3.07
C LYS A 58 -12.84 11.18 -2.06
N CYS A 59 -13.83 10.29 -2.04
CA CYS A 59 -13.74 9.01 -1.36
C CYS A 59 -13.08 8.00 -2.31
N LYS A 60 -11.90 7.47 -1.96
CA LYS A 60 -11.30 6.35 -2.69
C LYS A 60 -12.30 5.19 -2.71
N GLN A 61 -12.58 4.62 -3.88
CA GLN A 61 -13.66 3.62 -4.03
C GLN A 61 -13.27 2.25 -3.51
N ILE A 62 -12.06 1.80 -3.84
CA ILE A 62 -11.53 0.49 -3.43
C ILE A 62 -10.11 0.71 -2.94
N HIS A 63 -9.77 0.11 -1.80
CA HIS A 63 -8.42 0.09 -1.26
C HIS A 63 -8.15 -1.19 -0.50
N THR A 64 -6.90 -1.66 -0.52
CA THR A 64 -6.51 -2.89 0.16
C THR A 64 -5.41 -2.61 1.18
N PHE A 65 -5.62 -3.09 2.40
CA PHE A 65 -4.62 -3.17 3.45
C PHE A 65 -4.03 -4.58 3.53
N ILE A 66 -2.72 -4.68 3.63
CA ILE A 66 -1.96 -5.92 3.68
C ILE A 66 -1.38 -6.10 5.08
N HIS A 67 -1.66 -7.25 5.70
CA HIS A 67 -1.26 -7.57 7.07
C HIS A 67 0.00 -8.45 7.10
N LYS A 68 1.05 -7.96 6.43
CA LYS A 68 2.40 -8.55 6.41
C LYS A 68 3.44 -7.44 6.39
N ASN A 69 4.67 -7.74 6.82
CA ASN A 69 5.75 -6.77 6.82
C ASN A 69 6.22 -6.44 5.39
N LEU A 70 6.92 -5.31 5.24
CA LEU A 70 7.39 -4.84 3.94
C LEU A 70 8.37 -5.82 3.27
N THR A 71 9.21 -6.50 4.04
CA THR A 71 10.18 -7.48 3.53
C THR A 71 9.49 -8.64 2.80
N THR A 72 8.47 -9.25 3.40
CA THR A 72 7.68 -10.32 2.78
C THR A 72 6.98 -9.85 1.51
N ILE A 73 6.52 -8.59 1.47
CA ILE A 73 5.89 -8.03 0.26
C ILE A 73 6.92 -7.72 -0.82
N ALA A 74 8.10 -7.23 -0.44
CA ALA A 74 9.21 -6.97 -1.35
C ALA A 74 9.75 -8.26 -1.99
N ASP A 75 9.65 -9.41 -1.31
CA ASP A 75 10.05 -10.70 -1.87
C ASP A 75 9.20 -11.10 -3.09
N PHE A 76 7.95 -10.63 -3.21
CA PHE A 76 7.15 -10.86 -4.41
C PHE A 76 7.75 -10.18 -5.65
N CYS A 77 8.47 -9.07 -5.49
CA CYS A 77 9.16 -8.41 -6.60
C CYS A 77 10.29 -9.25 -7.21
N ARG A 78 10.63 -10.40 -6.62
CA ARG A 78 11.61 -11.35 -7.18
C ARG A 78 11.00 -12.35 -8.14
N THR A 79 9.66 -12.45 -8.24
CA THR A 79 9.02 -13.33 -9.23
C THR A 79 9.17 -12.75 -10.63
N PRO A 80 9.03 -13.56 -11.70
CA PRO A 80 9.00 -13.03 -13.07
C PRO A 80 7.98 -11.89 -13.21
N PRO A 81 8.34 -10.80 -13.89
CA PRO A 81 7.43 -9.68 -14.11
C PRO A 81 6.30 -10.08 -15.06
N VAL A 82 5.11 -9.52 -14.80
CA VAL A 82 3.90 -9.72 -15.59
C VAL A 82 3.27 -8.37 -15.95
N PRO A 83 2.43 -8.31 -17.00
CA PRO A 83 1.64 -7.12 -17.32
C PRO A 83 0.76 -6.69 -16.15
N CYS A 84 0.72 -5.38 -15.88
CA CYS A 84 -0.14 -4.81 -14.84
C CYS A 84 -1.60 -4.73 -15.29
N THR A 85 -2.54 -5.12 -14.43
CA THR A 85 -3.99 -5.16 -14.75
C THR A 85 -4.55 -3.84 -15.29
N ASN A 86 -4.15 -2.71 -14.70
CA ASN A 86 -4.61 -1.37 -15.11
C ASN A 86 -3.69 -0.68 -16.12
N SER A 87 -2.59 -1.33 -16.51
CA SER A 87 -1.61 -0.79 -17.47
C SER A 87 -0.90 -1.95 -18.17
N PRO A 88 -1.57 -2.64 -19.12
CA PRO A 88 -1.05 -3.87 -19.72
C PRO A 88 0.28 -3.68 -20.48
N SER A 89 0.58 -2.47 -20.93
CA SER A 89 1.87 -2.10 -21.54
C SER A 89 3.03 -2.04 -20.52
N MET A 90 2.73 -2.03 -19.22
CA MET A 90 3.71 -1.99 -18.15
C MET A 90 3.95 -3.39 -17.57
N CYS A 91 5.12 -3.96 -17.85
CA CYS A 91 5.54 -5.28 -17.36
C CYS A 91 6.43 -5.15 -16.11
N SER A 92 5.89 -4.57 -15.04
CA SER A 92 6.57 -4.41 -13.75
C SER A 92 5.73 -4.89 -12.56
N CYS A 93 4.63 -5.59 -12.83
CA CYS A 93 3.82 -6.22 -11.79
C CYS A 93 4.35 -7.62 -11.48
N HIS A 94 4.08 -8.10 -10.27
CA HIS A 94 4.59 -9.37 -9.78
C HIS A 94 3.47 -10.13 -9.05
N ASN A 95 3.46 -11.46 -9.18
CA ASN A 95 2.47 -12.32 -8.55
C ASN A 95 2.95 -12.76 -7.17
N ARG A 96 2.03 -12.88 -6.21
CA ARG A 96 2.35 -13.44 -4.90
C ARG A 96 2.76 -14.91 -5.04
N THR A 97 3.75 -15.34 -4.25
CA THR A 97 4.16 -16.75 -4.17
C THR A 97 3.40 -17.53 -3.09
N HIS A 98 2.76 -16.82 -2.16
CA HIS A 98 1.99 -17.40 -1.06
C HIS A 98 0.87 -16.44 -0.63
N ASP A 99 -0.12 -16.98 0.09
CA ASP A 99 -1.24 -16.18 0.59
C ASP A 99 -0.80 -15.19 1.68
N VAL A 100 -1.36 -13.98 1.59
CA VAL A 100 -1.18 -12.93 2.59
C VAL A 100 -2.55 -12.47 3.07
N ASN A 101 -2.66 -12.23 4.37
CA ASN A 101 -3.89 -11.73 4.94
C ASN A 101 -4.09 -10.27 4.51
N VAL A 102 -5.27 -9.98 3.97
CA VAL A 102 -5.62 -8.65 3.48
C VAL A 102 -6.99 -8.23 3.98
N THR A 103 -7.22 -6.92 4.02
CA THR A 103 -8.54 -6.34 4.18
C THR A 103 -8.79 -5.43 2.99
N ALA A 104 -9.73 -5.83 2.13
CA ALA A 104 -10.29 -4.94 1.13
C ALA A 104 -11.27 -3.97 1.80
N CYS A 105 -11.32 -2.74 1.32
CA CYS A 105 -12.20 -1.70 1.80
C CYS A 105 -12.92 -1.06 0.61
N PHE A 106 -14.24 -1.13 0.63
CA PHE A 106 -15.12 -0.65 -0.42
C PHE A 106 -15.92 0.54 0.09
N ALA A 107 -15.94 1.64 -0.67
CA ALA A 107 -16.79 2.77 -0.38
C ALA A 107 -18.26 2.34 -0.45
N SER A 108 -19.04 2.69 0.56
CA SER A 108 -20.49 2.43 0.55
C SER A 108 -21.17 3.27 -0.52
N THR A 109 -22.19 2.69 -1.16
CA THR A 109 -23.00 3.38 -2.17
C THR A 109 -23.52 4.72 -1.63
N GLY A 110 -23.37 5.78 -2.44
CA GLY A 110 -23.86 7.12 -2.07
C GLY A 110 -23.02 7.87 -1.05
N THR A 111 -21.90 7.29 -0.58
CA THR A 111 -21.02 8.00 0.35
C THR A 111 -20.39 9.24 -0.29
N ARG A 112 -20.25 10.31 0.50
CA ARG A 112 -19.73 11.60 0.03
C ARG A 112 -18.63 12.11 0.96
N PRO A 113 -17.63 12.83 0.42
CA PRO A 113 -16.72 13.62 1.26
C PRO A 113 -17.52 14.64 2.09
N LEU A 114 -17.14 15.00 3.32
CA LEU A 114 -15.95 14.64 4.10
C LEU A 114 -16.10 13.36 4.94
N HIS A 115 -17.29 12.74 4.95
CA HIS A 115 -17.62 11.60 5.79
C HIS A 115 -17.80 10.33 4.93
N CYS A 116 -16.69 9.86 4.36
CA CYS A 116 -16.71 8.62 3.61
C CYS A 116 -16.95 7.42 4.53
N HIS A 117 -17.83 6.53 4.09
CA HIS A 117 -18.19 5.28 4.74
C HIS A 117 -17.67 4.10 3.91
N TYR A 118 -17.13 3.12 4.62
CA TYR A 118 -16.44 1.98 4.05
C TYR A 118 -16.90 0.68 4.70
N GLN A 119 -16.98 -0.35 3.88
CA GLN A 119 -17.24 -1.73 4.27
C GLN A 119 -16.04 -2.61 3.88
N LYS A 120 -15.90 -3.74 4.56
CA LYS A 120 -14.93 -4.78 4.20
C LYS A 120 -15.45 -5.60 3.03
#